data_AF-A0A496X725-F1
#
_entry.id   AF-A0A496X725-F1
#
_cell.length_a   1.000
_cell.length_b   1.000
_cell.length_c   1.000
_cell.angle_alpha   90.00
_cell.angle_beta   90.00
_cell.angle_gamma   90.00
#
_symmetry.space_group_name_H-M   'P 1'
#
loop_
_entity.id
_entity.type
_entity.pdbx_description
1 polymer ?
#
loop_
_entity_poly.entity_id
_entity_poly.type
_entity_poly.pdbx_seq_one_letter_code
_entity_poly.pdbx_strand_id
1 'polypeptide(L)'
;MKTPNIFPAISHVTSRIFSYVFSYLMAPLLAALLLIACTDPSTEQSTEQSNGQNHKQSSDKDPALLARVALDQAQAQYEASRQAGYAWARTPVLLKSATEDFAAGDFSGAASTADQATRLADASLAQAQAEQTAWLDRFPKTDSSQSPLTQLPLTTTPANKVP
;
A
#
# COMPACT_ATOMS: atom_id res chain seq x y z
N MET A 1 -24.64 -34.99 34.29
CA MET A 1 -24.19 -33.60 34.52
C MET A 1 -23.99 -32.95 33.17
N LYS A 2 -24.71 -31.87 32.90
CA LYS A 2 -24.97 -31.30 31.56
C LYS A 2 -24.31 -29.92 31.49
N THR A 3 -23.40 -29.71 30.55
CA THR A 3 -22.70 -28.44 30.29
C THR A 3 -23.61 -27.47 29.54
N PRO A 4 -23.73 -26.20 29.98
CA PRO A 4 -24.30 -25.16 29.13
C PRO A 4 -23.21 -24.50 28.28
N ASN A 5 -23.41 -24.65 26.98
CA ASN A 5 -22.77 -23.96 25.87
C ASN A 5 -23.45 -22.59 25.72
N ILE A 6 -22.74 -21.47 25.88
CA ILE A 6 -23.30 -20.13 25.65
C ILE A 6 -22.25 -19.27 24.92
N PHE A 7 -22.31 -19.34 23.60
CA PHE A 7 -21.98 -18.20 22.73
C PHE A 7 -23.15 -17.21 22.76
N PRO A 8 -22.88 -15.89 22.74
CA PRO A 8 -23.80 -14.97 22.08
C PRO A 8 -23.19 -14.39 20.81
N ALA A 9 -23.82 -14.79 19.70
CA ALA A 9 -24.27 -13.99 18.58
C ALA A 9 -23.66 -12.59 18.35
N ILE A 10 -23.09 -12.48 17.16
CA ILE A 10 -22.86 -11.27 16.37
C ILE A 10 -24.21 -10.60 16.07
N SER A 11 -24.32 -9.28 16.21
CA SER A 11 -25.31 -8.47 15.49
C SER A 11 -24.79 -7.06 15.23
N HIS A 12 -24.47 -6.86 13.95
CA HIS A 12 -24.53 -5.64 13.14
C HIS A 12 -25.05 -4.36 13.80
N VAL A 13 -24.20 -3.32 13.79
CA VAL A 13 -24.66 -1.95 13.50
C VAL A 13 -23.93 -1.45 12.25
N THR A 14 -24.77 -1.07 11.31
CA THR A 14 -24.55 -0.68 9.93
C THR A 14 -24.14 0.79 9.78
N SER A 15 -23.26 1.03 8.81
CA SER A 15 -23.43 2.05 7.75
C SER A 15 -23.05 3.51 8.04
N ARG A 16 -22.16 4.00 7.16
CA ARG A 16 -22.16 5.31 6.46
C ARG A 16 -20.90 6.17 6.65
N ILE A 17 -19.74 5.74 6.16
CA ILE A 17 -18.76 6.64 5.52
C ILE A 17 -18.03 5.85 4.41
N PHE A 18 -18.73 5.62 3.31
CA PHE A 18 -18.11 5.19 2.05
C PHE A 18 -18.45 6.29 1.03
N SER A 19 -17.42 6.71 0.29
CA SER A 19 -17.43 7.71 -0.80
C SER A 19 -17.09 9.16 -0.40
N TYR A 20 -16.17 9.74 -1.19
CA TYR A 20 -15.43 11.02 -1.07
C TYR A 20 -14.20 10.92 -0.15
N VAL A 21 -12.95 10.75 -0.61
CA VAL A 21 -12.24 11.47 -1.67
C VAL A 21 -11.20 10.54 -2.30
N PHE A 22 -11.65 9.66 -3.20
CA PHE A 22 -10.77 8.96 -4.15
C PHE A 22 -10.77 9.79 -5.44
N SER A 23 -9.96 10.84 -5.48
CA SER A 23 -9.54 11.58 -6.68
C SER A 23 -8.65 12.74 -6.24
N TYR A 24 -7.33 12.58 -6.33
CA TYR A 24 -6.47 13.44 -7.15
C TYR A 24 -4.99 13.13 -6.86
N LEU A 25 -4.27 12.89 -7.95
CA LEU A 25 -2.82 13.07 -8.14
C LEU A 25 -1.82 12.01 -7.63
N MET A 26 -1.65 10.99 -8.46
CA MET A 26 -0.34 10.43 -8.79
C MET A 26 0.53 11.47 -9.54
N ALA A 27 1.76 11.69 -9.03
CA ALA A 27 3.00 12.17 -9.71
C ALA A 27 2.99 13.57 -10.41
N PRO A 28 4.11 14.34 -10.51
CA PRO A 28 5.51 13.91 -10.50
C PRO A 28 6.50 14.77 -9.67
N LEU A 29 7.42 14.11 -8.95
CA LEU A 29 8.59 14.73 -8.32
C LEU A 29 9.75 14.77 -9.33
N LEU A 30 9.65 15.61 -10.36
CA LEU A 30 10.62 15.66 -11.47
C LEU A 30 10.83 17.08 -12.01
N ALA A 31 11.18 18.04 -11.13
CA ALA A 31 11.46 19.42 -11.52
C ALA A 31 12.48 20.13 -10.61
N ALA A 32 13.62 19.51 -10.32
CA ALA A 32 14.69 20.17 -9.54
C ALA A 32 16.11 19.86 -10.07
N LEU A 33 16.26 19.74 -11.39
CA LEU A 33 17.56 19.77 -12.05
C LEU A 33 17.46 20.56 -13.35
N LEU A 34 18.44 21.43 -13.59
CA LEU A 34 18.60 22.41 -14.68
C LEU A 34 17.85 23.75 -14.53
N LEU A 35 18.52 24.74 -13.92
CA LEU A 35 19.13 25.85 -14.66
C LEU A 35 19.82 26.82 -13.69
N ILE A 36 21.06 26.46 -13.35
CA ILE A 36 22.09 27.41 -12.96
C ILE A 36 22.51 28.11 -14.26
N ALA A 37 22.04 29.34 -14.48
CA ALA A 37 22.67 30.33 -15.36
C ALA A 37 21.91 31.66 -15.29
N CYS A 38 22.29 32.52 -14.33
CA CYS A 38 22.40 33.96 -14.54
C CYS A 38 23.34 34.51 -13.46
N THR A 39 24.48 34.96 -13.92
CA THR A 39 25.57 35.68 -13.26
C THR A 39 25.16 37.09 -12.84
N ASP A 40 25.64 37.58 -11.70
CA ASP A 40 26.61 38.70 -11.59
C ASP A 40 27.10 38.81 -10.12
N PRO A 41 28.19 39.56 -9.80
CA PRO A 41 29.31 39.11 -9.00
C PRO A 41 29.43 39.99 -7.73
N SER A 42 30.53 39.85 -7.00
CA SER A 42 30.97 40.79 -5.95
C SER A 42 30.20 40.71 -4.64
N THR A 43 30.75 39.92 -3.71
CA THR A 43 31.28 40.49 -2.47
C THR A 43 32.47 39.64 -2.02
N GLU A 44 33.68 40.15 -2.25
CA GLU A 44 34.89 39.70 -1.57
C GLU A 44 34.83 40.13 -0.10
N GLN A 45 35.25 39.24 0.81
CA GLN A 45 36.17 39.51 1.93
C GLN A 45 36.28 38.23 2.76
N SER A 46 37.47 37.60 2.75
CA SER A 46 38.47 37.67 3.85
C SER A 46 37.99 36.91 5.10
N THR A 47 38.73 36.04 5.76
CA THR A 47 40.15 35.64 5.74
C THR A 47 40.24 34.46 6.72
N GLU A 48 41.12 33.51 6.42
CA GLU A 48 41.92 32.69 7.36
C GLU A 48 41.36 32.35 8.76
N GLN A 49 41.12 31.05 8.98
CA GLN A 49 41.58 30.30 10.16
C GLN A 49 41.51 28.81 9.79
N SER A 50 42.61 28.16 9.39
CA SER A 50 43.60 27.58 10.32
C SER A 50 42.91 26.79 11.43
N ASN A 51 42.79 25.46 11.27
CA ASN A 51 43.43 24.48 12.15
C ASN A 51 42.97 23.06 11.75
N GLY A 52 43.86 22.09 11.85
CA GLY A 52 43.63 20.73 11.39
C GLY A 52 42.46 20.04 12.08
N GLN A 53 41.51 19.53 11.29
CA GLN A 53 40.76 18.34 11.66
C GLN A 53 40.84 17.33 10.52
N ASN A 54 41.85 16.48 10.68
CA ASN A 54 41.85 15.13 10.16
C ASN A 54 40.68 14.38 10.83
N HIS A 55 39.50 14.36 10.20
CA HIS A 55 38.47 13.35 10.45
C HIS A 55 38.14 12.64 9.14
N LYS A 56 39.04 11.72 8.82
CA LYS A 56 38.71 10.39 8.31
C LYS A 56 37.39 9.89 8.95
N GLN A 57 36.27 9.96 8.24
CA GLN A 57 35.27 8.87 8.21
C GLN A 57 34.26 9.08 7.08
N SER A 58 34.60 8.60 5.89
CA SER A 58 33.61 7.86 5.10
C SER A 58 32.99 6.77 5.98
N SER A 59 31.66 6.70 6.14
CA SER A 59 30.87 5.47 6.33
C SER A 59 29.52 5.78 6.99
N ASP A 60 28.46 5.34 6.31
CA ASP A 60 27.19 4.87 6.84
C ASP A 60 26.29 5.83 7.64
N LYS A 61 25.01 5.85 7.23
CA LYS A 61 23.91 6.58 7.88
C LYS A 61 23.84 6.24 9.38
N ASP A 62 23.57 7.25 10.22
CA ASP A 62 23.34 7.09 11.66
C ASP A 62 22.36 5.92 11.93
N PRO A 63 22.78 4.86 12.65
CA PRO A 63 21.95 3.68 12.87
C PRO A 63 20.66 3.99 13.62
N ALA A 64 20.67 4.98 14.53
CA ALA A 64 19.46 5.39 15.24
C ALA A 64 18.45 6.04 14.27
N LEU A 65 18.94 6.88 13.36
CA LEU A 65 18.12 7.49 12.32
C LEU A 65 17.55 6.42 11.37
N LEU A 66 18.37 5.46 10.95
CA LEU A 66 17.92 4.34 10.11
C LEU A 66 16.80 3.53 10.75
N ALA A 67 16.97 3.15 12.01
CA ALA A 67 15.98 2.38 12.76
C ALA A 67 14.67 3.17 12.93
N ARG A 68 14.77 4.48 13.17
CA ARG A 68 13.60 5.35 13.27
C ARG A 68 12.83 5.41 11.96
N VAL A 69 13.52 5.62 10.84
CA VAL A 69 12.90 5.63 9.51
C VAL A 69 12.23 4.29 9.20
N ALA A 70 12.87 3.17 9.53
CA ALA A 70 12.30 1.84 9.32
C ALA A 70 11.03 1.63 10.16
N LEU A 71 11.02 2.05 11.43
CA LEU A 71 9.85 2.02 12.30
C LEU A 71 8.69 2.87 11.75
N ASP A 72 8.98 4.10 11.34
CA ASP A 72 7.96 5.01 10.80
C ASP A 72 7.36 4.43 9.51
N GLN A 73 8.18 3.84 8.63
CA GLN A 73 7.71 3.15 7.42
C GLN A 73 6.85 1.93 7.75
N ALA A 74 7.30 1.07 8.66
CA ALA A 74 6.57 -0.13 9.06
C ALA A 74 5.21 0.22 9.68
N GLN A 75 5.15 1.27 10.50
CA GLN A 75 3.93 1.77 11.11
C GLN A 75 2.96 2.30 10.05
N ALA A 76 3.45 3.07 9.07
CA ALA A 76 2.64 3.60 7.98
C ALA A 76 2.02 2.47 7.14
N GLN A 77 2.79 1.45 6.77
CA GLN A 77 2.29 0.31 6.00
C GLN A 77 1.32 -0.56 6.78
N TYR A 78 1.60 -0.79 8.06
CA TYR A 78 0.66 -1.49 8.92
C TYR A 78 -0.67 -0.74 9.00
N GLU A 79 -0.64 0.59 9.20
CA GLU A 79 -1.85 1.39 9.25
C GLU A 79 -2.63 1.35 7.94
N ALA A 80 -1.95 1.42 6.79
CA ALA A 80 -2.58 1.26 5.48
C ALA A 80 -3.26 -0.12 5.33
N SER A 81 -2.57 -1.20 5.70
CA SER A 81 -3.14 -2.56 5.69
C SER A 81 -4.33 -2.71 6.64
N ARG A 82 -4.28 -2.03 7.79
CA ARG A 82 -5.34 -2.07 8.81
C ARG A 82 -6.58 -1.33 8.36
N GLN A 83 -6.42 -0.13 7.78
CA GLN A 83 -7.52 0.65 7.22
C GLN A 83 -8.18 -0.05 6.04
N ALA A 84 -7.41 -0.81 5.26
CA ALA A 84 -7.94 -1.65 4.19
C ALA A 84 -8.66 -2.92 4.71
N GLY A 85 -8.52 -3.26 5.99
CA GLY A 85 -9.14 -4.44 6.60
C GLY A 85 -8.40 -5.75 6.33
N TYR A 86 -7.16 -5.70 5.84
CA TYR A 86 -6.38 -6.87 5.43
C TYR A 86 -5.14 -7.13 6.30
N ALA A 87 -4.93 -6.32 7.35
CA ALA A 87 -3.77 -6.45 8.23
C ALA A 87 -3.66 -7.83 8.89
N TRP A 88 -2.48 -8.42 8.83
CA TRP A 88 -2.17 -9.66 9.55
C TRP A 88 -1.80 -9.42 11.01
N ALA A 89 -2.27 -10.31 11.88
CA ALA A 89 -2.09 -10.19 13.33
C ALA A 89 -0.61 -10.22 13.79
N ARG A 90 0.31 -10.75 12.98
CA ARG A 90 1.74 -10.81 13.32
C ARG A 90 2.44 -9.46 13.15
N THR A 91 1.98 -8.60 12.25
CA THR A 91 2.58 -7.29 11.98
C THR A 91 2.68 -6.38 13.21
N PRO A 92 1.62 -6.16 14.01
CA PRO A 92 1.71 -5.32 15.20
C PRO A 92 2.61 -5.92 16.30
N VAL A 93 2.79 -7.25 16.33
CA VAL A 93 3.73 -7.90 17.26
C VAL A 93 5.17 -7.55 16.89
N LEU A 94 5.51 -7.58 15.60
CA LEU A 94 6.84 -7.18 15.13
C LEU A 94 7.10 -5.69 15.36
N LEU A 95 6.12 -4.82 15.13
CA LEU A 95 6.23 -3.38 15.44
C LEU A 95 6.52 -3.13 16.91
N LYS A 96 5.83 -3.85 17.80
CA LYS A 96 6.10 -3.79 19.24
C LYS A 96 7.54 -4.19 19.54
N SER A 97 8.00 -5.34 19.04
CA SER A 97 9.38 -5.79 19.27
C SER A 97 10.42 -4.83 18.70
N ALA A 98 10.21 -4.29 17.50
CA ALA A 98 11.11 -3.29 16.91
C ALA A 98 11.18 -2.00 17.75
N THR A 99 10.06 -1.60 18.36
CA THR A 99 10.00 -0.45 19.27
C THR A 99 10.76 -0.73 20.57
N GLU A 100 10.64 -1.95 21.10
CA GLU A 100 11.38 -2.40 22.29
C GLU A 100 12.89 -2.44 22.03
N ASP A 101 13.32 -2.98 20.89
CA ASP A 101 14.73 -2.99 20.46
C ASP A 101 15.27 -1.55 20.32
N PHE A 102 14.48 -0.64 19.74
CA PHE A 102 14.85 0.77 19.59
C PHE A 102 15.03 1.44 20.95
N ALA A 103 14.11 1.20 21.89
CA ALA A 103 14.19 1.74 23.24
C ALA A 103 15.38 1.16 24.04
N ALA A 104 15.80 -0.07 23.73
CA ALA A 104 16.98 -0.70 24.31
C ALA A 104 18.31 -0.22 23.68
N GLY A 105 18.26 0.59 22.62
CA GLY A 105 19.43 1.04 21.88
C GLY A 105 19.98 0.01 20.89
N ASP A 106 19.27 -1.10 20.66
CA ASP A 106 19.57 -2.06 19.59
C ASP A 106 18.97 -1.57 18.28
N PHE A 107 19.62 -0.57 17.67
CA PHE A 107 19.14 0.05 16.43
C PHE A 107 19.18 -0.91 15.24
N SER A 108 20.12 -1.86 15.21
CA SER A 108 20.20 -2.86 14.14
C SER A 108 19.06 -3.87 14.24
N GLY A 109 18.80 -4.38 15.44
CA GLY A 109 17.65 -5.23 15.74
C GLY A 109 16.32 -4.53 15.42
N ALA A 110 16.17 -3.29 15.87
CA ALA A 110 14.99 -2.47 15.61
C ALA A 110 14.73 -2.28 14.11
N ALA A 111 15.74 -1.90 13.33
CA ALA A 111 15.60 -1.73 11.88
C ALA A 111 15.23 -3.05 11.18
N SER A 112 15.92 -4.14 11.52
CA SER A 112 15.67 -5.47 10.94
C SER A 112 14.26 -5.99 11.25
N THR A 113 13.79 -5.82 12.49
CA THR A 113 12.45 -6.24 12.92
C THR A 113 11.37 -5.34 12.30
N ALA A 114 11.61 -4.02 12.20
CA ALA A 114 10.71 -3.10 11.50
C ALA A 114 10.59 -3.43 10.01
N ASP A 115 11.69 -3.74 9.33
CA ASP A 115 11.67 -4.17 7.93
C ASP A 115 10.88 -5.47 7.71
N GLN A 116 10.94 -6.40 8.67
CA GLN A 116 10.08 -7.59 8.64
C GLN A 116 8.60 -7.21 8.76
N ALA A 117 8.26 -6.28 9.66
CA ALA A 117 6.89 -5.79 9.80
C ALA A 117 6.39 -5.12 8.50
N THR A 118 7.22 -4.28 7.87
CA THR A 118 6.93 -3.67 6.55
C THR A 118 6.60 -4.73 5.52
N ARG A 119 7.46 -5.74 5.36
CA ARG A 119 7.24 -6.83 4.40
C ARG A 119 5.95 -7.61 4.66
N LEU A 120 5.59 -7.84 5.93
CA LEU A 120 4.32 -8.48 6.26
C LEU A 120 3.11 -7.61 5.93
N ALA A 121 3.17 -6.31 6.21
CA ALA A 121 2.11 -5.38 5.86
C ALA A 121 1.89 -5.33 4.34
N ASP A 122 2.98 -5.20 3.57
CA ASP A 122 2.94 -5.18 2.11
C ASP A 122 2.40 -6.50 1.54
N ALA A 123 2.87 -7.64 2.05
CA ALA A 123 2.38 -8.95 1.64
C ALA A 123 0.88 -9.13 1.89
N SER A 124 0.38 -8.63 3.03
CA SER A 124 -1.05 -8.72 3.35
C SER A 124 -1.93 -7.94 2.36
N LEU A 125 -1.48 -6.75 1.96
CA LEU A 125 -2.15 -5.94 0.95
C LEU A 125 -2.09 -6.58 -0.44
N ALA A 126 -0.90 -7.06 -0.84
CA ALA A 126 -0.70 -7.71 -2.13
C ALA A 126 -1.56 -8.98 -2.27
N GLN A 127 -1.65 -9.78 -1.20
CA GLN A 127 -2.52 -10.96 -1.19
C GLN A 127 -3.99 -10.58 -1.35
N ALA A 128 -4.47 -9.58 -0.60
CA ALA A 128 -5.86 -9.12 -0.72
C ALA A 128 -6.19 -8.62 -2.13
N GLN A 129 -5.28 -7.89 -2.77
CA GLN A 129 -5.43 -7.45 -4.16
C GLN A 129 -5.46 -8.62 -5.14
N ALA A 130 -4.61 -9.62 -4.94
CA ALA A 130 -4.58 -10.82 -5.77
C ALA A 130 -5.88 -11.62 -5.63
N GLU A 131 -6.39 -11.79 -4.41
CA GLU A 131 -7.66 -12.47 -4.14
C GLU A 131 -8.84 -11.71 -4.75
N GLN A 132 -8.88 -10.38 -4.63
CA GLN A 132 -9.89 -9.53 -5.26
C GLN A 132 -9.87 -9.67 -6.78
N THR A 133 -8.70 -9.61 -7.39
CA THR A 133 -8.53 -9.76 -8.85
C THR A 133 -8.98 -11.15 -9.29
N ALA A 134 -8.56 -12.20 -8.60
CA ALA A 134 -8.96 -13.58 -8.88
C ALA A 134 -10.47 -13.80 -8.69
N TRP A 135 -11.11 -13.07 -7.77
CA TRP A 135 -12.56 -13.11 -7.61
C TRP A 135 -13.28 -12.41 -8.77
N LEU A 136 -12.80 -11.25 -9.21
CA LEU A 136 -13.38 -10.51 -10.35
C LEU A 136 -13.28 -11.29 -11.66
N ASP A 137 -12.17 -11.98 -11.92
CA ASP A 137 -11.99 -12.78 -13.15
C ASP A 137 -12.92 -14.01 -13.23
N ARG A 138 -13.56 -14.41 -12.13
CA ARG A 138 -14.56 -15.51 -12.14
C ARG A 138 -15.90 -15.08 -12.71
N PHE A 139 -16.16 -13.78 -12.85
CA PHE A 139 -17.39 -13.31 -13.45
C PHE A 139 -17.27 -13.32 -14.98
N PRO A 140 -18.28 -13.84 -15.70
CA PRO A 140 -18.26 -13.82 -17.15
C PRO A 140 -18.15 -12.38 -17.62
N LYS A 141 -17.08 -12.09 -18.37
CA LYS A 141 -16.92 -10.82 -19.07
C LYS A 141 -18.05 -10.83 -20.10
N THR A 142 -19.05 -9.96 -19.93
CA THR A 142 -20.12 -9.82 -20.91
C THR A 142 -19.45 -9.34 -22.20
N ASP A 143 -19.20 -10.27 -23.12
CA ASP A 143 -18.87 -9.93 -24.49
C ASP A 143 -20.09 -9.19 -25.03
N SER A 144 -20.00 -7.86 -25.08
CA SER A 144 -20.98 -6.96 -25.71
C SER A 144 -21.07 -7.17 -27.24
N SER A 145 -20.75 -8.37 -27.73
CA SER A 145 -20.64 -8.73 -29.14
C SER A 145 -21.46 -9.96 -29.54
N GLN A 146 -22.51 -10.30 -28.79
CA GLN A 146 -23.61 -11.09 -29.34
C GLN A 146 -24.96 -10.46 -28.96
N SER A 147 -25.42 -9.54 -29.80
CA SER A 147 -26.86 -9.46 -30.06
C SER A 147 -27.19 -10.58 -31.05
N PRO A 148 -27.80 -11.71 -30.64
CA PRO A 148 -28.59 -12.48 -31.60
C PRO A 148 -29.82 -11.63 -31.86
N LEU A 149 -29.78 -10.78 -32.90
CA LEU A 149 -31.00 -10.34 -33.53
C LEU A 149 -31.73 -11.61 -33.94
N THR A 150 -32.81 -11.88 -33.21
CA THR A 150 -33.83 -12.88 -33.49
C THR A 150 -34.19 -12.83 -34.96
N GLN A 151 -33.54 -13.65 -35.79
CA GLN A 151 -34.05 -13.98 -37.11
C GLN A 151 -35.19 -14.96 -36.88
N LEU A 152 -36.42 -14.43 -36.74
CA LEU A 152 -37.63 -15.22 -36.85
C LEU A 152 -37.66 -15.82 -38.27
N PRO A 153 -37.63 -17.14 -38.45
CA PRO A 153 -37.93 -17.70 -39.76
C PRO A 153 -39.41 -17.41 -40.07
N LEU A 154 -39.66 -16.65 -41.14
CA LEU A 154 -40.99 -16.55 -41.74
C LEU A 154 -41.37 -17.96 -42.25
N THR A 155 -42.15 -18.69 -41.47
CA THR A 155 -42.82 -19.90 -41.94
C THR A 155 -43.89 -19.51 -42.96
N THR A 156 -43.49 -19.49 -44.22
CA THR A 156 -44.42 -19.46 -45.36
C THR A 156 -45.26 -20.73 -45.34
N THR A 157 -46.54 -20.59 -45.03
CA THR A 157 -47.52 -21.68 -45.11
C THR A 157 -47.87 -21.94 -46.58
N PRO A 158 -47.67 -23.14 -47.15
CA PRO A 158 -48.23 -23.46 -48.45
C PRO A 158 -49.74 -23.71 -48.30
N ALA A 159 -50.54 -22.96 -49.06
CA ALA A 159 -51.97 -23.15 -49.18
C ALA A 159 -52.26 -24.57 -49.72
N ASN A 160 -52.89 -25.40 -48.88
CA ASN A 160 -53.36 -26.72 -49.27
C ASN A 160 -54.58 -26.56 -50.19
N LYS A 161 -54.41 -26.97 -51.45
CA LYS A 161 -55.46 -27.01 -52.48
C LYS A 161 -56.20 -28.34 -52.32
N VAL A 162 -57.44 -28.28 -51.84
CA VAL A 162 -58.34 -29.45 -51.79
C VAL A 162 -59.14 -29.50 -53.11
N PRO A 163 -59.32 -30.68 -53.73
CA PRO A 163 -60.06 -30.86 -54.98
C PRO A 163 -61.56 -30.57 -54.87
#